data_AF-Q2FPS3-F1
#
_entry.id   AF-Q2FPS3-F1
#
_cell.length_a   1.000
_cell.length_b   1.000
_cell.length_c   1.000
_cell.angle_alpha   90.00
_cell.angle_beta   90.00
_cell.angle_gamma   90.00
#
_symmetry.space_group_name_H-M   'P 1'
#
loop_
_entity.id
_entity.type
_entity.pdbx_description
1 polymer ?
#
loop_
_entity_poly.entity_id
_entity_poly.type
_entity_poly.pdbx_seq_one_letter_code
_entity_poly.pdbx_strand_id
1 'polypeptide(L)'
;MAEDTDIPSLVLKSLKSNPRGLTITDLSKKLHKDRNSIARCLNILKAEGKVESKTIGSAHVYWISQRIPLSAFLCFTRNMILIVDDNLNIVQANEHFIQFCNMQKEDLIGRHIIEDMIPVVSSPESVATITSTKGDHVMNEIRYSTEKNNLFFKMELTVR
;
A
#
# COMPACT_ATOMS: atom_id res chain seq x y z
N MET A 1 -19.89 31.78 20.82
CA MET A 1 -20.48 30.43 20.67
C MET A 1 -19.34 29.46 20.89
N ALA A 2 -19.29 28.78 22.04
CA ALA A 2 -18.21 27.87 22.37
C ALA A 2 -18.46 26.54 21.66
N GLU A 3 -17.58 26.16 20.74
CA GLU A 3 -17.56 24.80 20.20
C GLU A 3 -17.26 23.85 21.35
N ASP A 4 -18.28 23.12 21.81
CA ASP A 4 -18.13 21.98 22.69
C ASP A 4 -17.34 20.91 21.92
N THR A 5 -16.01 21.03 21.95
CA THR A 5 -15.16 20.28 21.04
C THR A 5 -14.98 18.88 21.60
N ASP A 6 -15.74 17.94 21.03
CA ASP A 6 -15.69 16.53 21.38
C ASP A 6 -14.26 15.96 21.24
N ILE A 7 -13.89 15.08 22.18
CA ILE A 7 -12.53 14.49 22.29
C ILE A 7 -12.06 13.83 20.98
N PRO A 8 -12.89 13.06 20.24
CA PRO A 8 -12.53 12.49 18.94
C PRO A 8 -12.11 13.53 17.90
N SER A 9 -12.83 14.64 17.81
CA SER A 9 -12.53 15.72 16.86
C SER A 9 -11.17 16.35 17.15
N LEU A 10 -10.85 16.57 18.44
CA LEU A 10 -9.56 17.08 18.87
C LEU A 10 -8.42 16.10 18.57
N VAL A 11 -8.63 14.81 18.85
CA VAL A 11 -7.64 13.75 18.57
C VAL A 11 -7.37 13.67 17.07
N LEU A 12 -8.41 13.60 16.24
CA LEU A 12 -8.26 13.54 14.78
C LEU A 12 -7.54 14.78 14.23
N LYS A 13 -7.89 15.99 14.70
CA LYS A 13 -7.21 17.23 14.30
C LYS A 13 -5.73 17.21 14.68
N SER A 14 -5.41 16.73 15.89
CA SER A 14 -4.02 16.59 16.35
C SER A 14 -3.24 15.60 15.49
N LEU A 15 -3.80 14.42 15.20
CA LEU A 15 -3.15 13.40 14.36
C LEU A 15 -2.98 13.84 12.90
N LYS A 16 -3.94 14.58 12.32
CA LYS A 16 -3.80 15.14 10.96
C LYS A 16 -2.58 16.05 10.82
N SER A 17 -2.28 16.83 11.85
CA SER A 17 -1.09 17.72 11.87
C SER A 17 0.22 17.00 12.21
N ASN A 18 0.19 15.70 12.53
CA ASN A 18 1.35 14.90 12.92
C ASN A 18 1.38 13.59 12.14
N PRO A 19 1.84 13.59 10.86
CA PRO A 19 1.80 12.41 10.00
C PRO A 19 2.62 11.21 10.51
N ARG A 20 3.65 11.46 11.33
CA ARG A 20 4.44 10.41 12.00
C ARG A 20 3.72 9.76 13.19
N GLY A 21 2.56 10.30 13.56
CA GLY A 21 1.75 9.84 14.66
C GLY A 21 2.15 10.42 16.01
N LEU A 22 1.32 10.14 17.02
CA LEU A 22 1.48 10.58 18.40
C LEU A 22 1.16 9.45 19.37
N THR A 23 1.85 9.48 20.51
CA THR A 23 1.59 8.59 21.63
C THR A 23 0.36 9.05 22.43
N ILE A 24 -0.27 8.16 23.21
CA ILE A 24 -1.35 8.55 24.15
C ILE A 24 -0.86 9.66 25.09
N THR A 25 0.40 9.57 25.53
CA THR A 25 1.00 10.57 26.41
C THR A 25 1.16 11.91 25.70
N ASP A 26 1.54 11.91 24.42
CA ASP A 26 1.70 13.14 23.64
C ASP A 26 0.35 13.80 23.40
N LEU A 27 -0.67 13.01 23.03
CA LEU A 27 -2.03 13.49 22.87
C LEU A 27 -2.61 14.05 24.18
N SER A 28 -2.37 13.38 25.30
CA SER A 28 -2.81 13.83 26.62
C SER A 28 -2.19 15.17 27.01
N LYS A 29 -0.87 15.31 26.83
CA LYS A 29 -0.17 16.58 27.07
C LYS A 29 -0.65 17.69 26.15
N LYS A 30 -0.82 17.40 24.86
CA LYS A 30 -1.18 18.39 23.84
C LYS A 30 -2.63 18.85 23.91
N LEU A 31 -3.55 17.96 24.30
CA LEU A 31 -4.99 18.26 24.39
C LEU A 31 -5.44 18.61 25.80
N HIS A 32 -4.55 18.50 26.80
CA HIS A 32 -4.88 18.64 28.22
C HIS A 32 -6.08 17.76 28.63
N LYS A 33 -6.12 16.51 28.13
CA LYS A 33 -7.15 15.52 28.43
C LYS A 33 -6.54 14.29 29.10
N ASP A 34 -7.37 13.62 29.88
CA ASP A 34 -7.00 12.39 30.56
C ASP A 34 -6.57 11.27 29.58
N ARG A 35 -5.54 10.52 29.97
CA ARG A 35 -4.97 9.45 29.14
C ARG A 35 -5.95 8.33 28.88
N ASN A 36 -6.79 7.97 29.85
CA ASN A 36 -7.77 6.89 29.69
C ASN A 36 -8.88 7.31 28.72
N SER A 37 -9.32 8.57 28.82
CA SER A 37 -10.30 9.15 27.89
C SER A 37 -9.78 9.15 26.45
N ILE A 38 -8.52 9.53 26.24
CA ILE A 38 -7.87 9.47 24.93
C ILE A 38 -7.71 8.03 24.46
N ALA A 39 -7.28 7.11 25.32
CA ALA A 39 -7.11 5.70 24.97
C ALA A 39 -8.43 5.07 24.51
N ARG A 40 -9.52 5.31 25.25
CA ARG A 40 -10.86 4.85 24.89
C ARG A 40 -11.31 5.44 23.55
N CYS A 41 -11.08 6.73 23.35
CA CYS A 41 -11.39 7.41 22.09
C CYS A 41 -10.59 6.80 20.91
N LEU A 42 -9.29 6.56 21.08
CA LEU A 42 -8.43 5.97 20.04
C LEU A 42 -8.86 4.55 19.70
N ASN A 43 -9.30 3.76 20.68
CA ASN A 43 -9.82 2.42 20.44
C ASN A 43 -11.07 2.46 19.55
N ILE A 44 -12.00 3.40 19.81
CA ILE A 44 -13.19 3.59 18.97
C ILE A 44 -12.79 4.05 17.57
N LEU A 45 -11.94 5.08 17.45
CA LEU A 45 -11.49 5.59 16.15
C LEU A 45 -10.71 4.55 15.33
N LYS A 46 -9.98 3.66 16.01
CA LYS A 46 -9.28 2.54 15.38
C LYS A 46 -10.26 1.48 14.90
N ALA A 47 -11.26 1.12 15.71
CA ALA A 47 -12.32 0.21 15.29
C ALA A 47 -13.12 0.74 14.10
N GLU A 48 -13.32 2.06 14.02
CA GLU A 48 -13.93 2.74 12.87
C GLU A 48 -12.99 2.86 11.65
N GLY A 49 -11.72 2.45 11.78
CA GLY A 49 -10.72 2.53 10.71
C GLY A 49 -10.31 3.96 10.34
N LYS A 50 -10.49 4.93 11.25
CA LYS A 50 -10.07 6.34 11.08
C LYS A 50 -8.63 6.57 11.56
N VAL A 51 -8.14 5.71 12.45
CA VAL A 51 -6.80 5.80 13.05
C VAL A 51 -6.15 4.42 13.00
N GLU A 52 -4.86 4.41 12.70
CA GLU A 52 -3.98 3.25 12.80
C GLU A 52 -3.02 3.41 13.96
N SER A 53 -2.39 2.31 14.36
CA SER A 53 -1.41 2.30 15.44
C SER A 53 -0.31 1.29 15.19
N LYS A 54 0.92 1.61 15.62
CA LYS A 54 2.03 0.65 15.68
C LYS A 54 2.88 0.90 16.91
N THR A 55 3.43 -0.18 17.42
CA THR A 55 4.41 -0.14 18.51
C THR A 55 5.79 0.11 17.91
N ILE A 56 6.43 1.20 18.32
CA ILE A 56 7.81 1.56 17.95
C ILE A 56 8.63 1.59 19.22
N GLY A 57 9.51 0.61 19.41
CA GLY A 57 10.19 0.40 20.68
C GLY A 57 9.17 0.13 21.80
N SER A 58 9.20 0.95 22.85
CA SER A 58 8.23 0.91 23.95
C SER A 58 6.98 1.78 23.73
N ALA A 59 6.93 2.55 22.65
CA ALA A 59 5.87 3.54 22.41
C ALA A 59 4.75 3.00 21.51
N HIS A 60 3.50 3.13 21.96
CA HIS A 60 2.32 2.93 21.10
C HIS A 60 1.95 4.24 20.39
N VAL A 61 2.26 4.31 19.10
CA VAL A 61 2.08 5.50 18.27
C VAL A 61 0.83 5.34 17.42
N TYR A 62 0.00 6.38 17.34
CA TYR A 62 -1.24 6.44 16.59
C TYR A 62 -1.18 7.50 15.50
N TRP A 63 -1.74 7.26 14.32
CA TRP A 63 -1.82 8.23 13.21
C TRP A 63 -3.13 8.08 12.43
N ILE A 64 -3.48 9.08 11.62
CA ILE A 64 -4.67 9.00 10.76
C ILE A 64 -4.50 7.88 9.74
N SER A 65 -5.50 7.00 9.64
CA SER A 65 -5.53 6.00 8.57
C SER A 65 -5.51 6.68 7.20
N GLN A 66 -4.50 6.37 6.39
CA GLN A 66 -4.37 6.91 5.05
C GLN A 66 -4.80 5.86 4.04
N ARG A 67 -5.92 6.12 3.36
CA ARG A 67 -6.37 5.31 2.23
C ARG A 67 -6.11 6.10 0.96
N ILE A 68 -5.06 5.74 0.24
CA ILE A 68 -4.82 6.27 -1.10
C ILE A 68 -5.67 5.43 -2.06
N PRO A 69 -6.58 6.03 -2.85
CA PRO A 69 -7.28 5.29 -3.90
C PRO A 69 -6.26 4.58 -4.78
N LEU A 70 -6.50 3.31 -5.11
CA LEU A 70 -5.54 2.50 -5.86
C LEU A 70 -5.13 3.17 -7.17
N SER A 71 -6.09 3.76 -7.89
CA SER A 71 -5.83 4.52 -9.12
C SER A 71 -4.85 5.68 -8.90
N ALA A 72 -4.99 6.44 -7.80
CA ALA A 72 -4.06 7.51 -7.47
C ALA A 72 -2.67 6.97 -7.10
N PHE A 73 -2.60 5.86 -6.37
CA PHE A 73 -1.33 5.21 -6.04
C PHE A 73 -0.57 4.78 -7.31
N LEU A 74 -1.28 4.18 -8.28
CA LEU A 74 -0.71 3.80 -9.59
C LEU A 74 -0.15 5.01 -10.35
N CYS A 75 -0.73 6.20 -10.21
CA CYS A 75 -0.28 7.41 -10.91
C CYS A 75 1.01 8.03 -10.33
N PHE A 76 1.22 7.97 -9.02
CA PHE A 76 2.38 8.66 -8.39
C PHE A 76 3.57 7.73 -8.10
N THR A 77 3.35 6.42 -8.09
CA THR A 77 4.42 5.44 -7.88
C THR A 77 5.35 5.35 -9.09
N ARG A 78 6.66 5.32 -8.83
CA ARG A 78 7.67 5.04 -9.86
C ARG A 78 7.96 3.55 -10.04
N ASN A 79 7.45 2.71 -9.14
CA ASN A 79 7.59 1.26 -9.30
C ASN A 79 6.69 0.81 -10.45
N MET A 80 7.13 -0.19 -11.20
CA MET A 80 6.25 -0.82 -12.19
C MET A 80 5.23 -1.68 -11.44
N ILE A 81 3.94 -1.43 -11.69
CA ILE A 81 2.85 -2.12 -11.01
C ILE A 81 1.93 -2.75 -12.04
N LEU A 82 1.68 -4.04 -11.86
CA LEU A 82 0.75 -4.85 -12.64
C LEU A 82 -0.25 -5.50 -11.67
N ILE A 83 -1.53 -5.43 -12.01
CA ILE A 83 -2.63 -6.04 -11.26
C ILE A 83 -3.30 -7.04 -12.19
N VAL A 84 -3.41 -8.27 -11.70
CA VAL A 84 -4.03 -9.39 -12.43
C VAL A 84 -5.23 -9.93 -11.67
N ASP A 85 -6.15 -10.58 -12.39
CA ASP A 85 -7.23 -11.37 -11.78
C ASP A 85 -6.76 -12.76 -11.36
N ASP A 86 -7.67 -13.56 -10.81
CA ASP A 86 -7.40 -14.93 -10.37
C ASP A 86 -6.96 -15.87 -11.51
N ASN A 87 -7.29 -15.52 -12.75
CA ASN A 87 -6.89 -16.25 -13.95
C ASN A 87 -5.63 -15.65 -14.59
N LEU A 88 -4.91 -14.77 -13.89
CA LEU A 88 -3.71 -14.10 -14.37
C LEU A 88 -3.91 -13.21 -15.59
N ASN A 89 -5.13 -12.74 -15.84
CA ASN A 89 -5.41 -11.71 -16.84
C ASN A 89 -5.13 -10.34 -16.26
N ILE A 90 -4.53 -9.45 -17.06
CA ILE A 90 -4.19 -8.10 -16.64
C ILE A 90 -5.46 -7.25 -16.51
N VAL A 91 -5.74 -6.78 -15.29
CA VAL A 91 -6.87 -5.89 -15.01
C VAL A 91 -6.43 -4.43 -15.04
N GLN A 92 -5.24 -4.13 -14.51
CA GLN A 92 -4.68 -2.78 -14.49
C GLN A 92 -3.14 -2.82 -14.52
N ALA A 93 -2.54 -1.78 -15.10
CA ALA A 93 -1.11 -1.52 -15.02
C ALA A 93 -0.87 -0.02 -14.89
N ASN A 94 0.20 0.38 -14.21
CA ASN A 94 0.61 1.77 -14.20
C ASN A 94 1.40 2.13 -15.47
N GLU A 95 1.50 3.43 -15.74
CA GLU A 95 2.15 3.93 -16.96
C GLU A 95 3.61 3.48 -17.08
N HIS A 96 4.32 3.32 -15.96
CA HIS A 96 5.71 2.90 -15.98
C HIS A 96 5.89 1.45 -16.45
N PHE A 97 4.98 0.55 -16.07
CA PHE A 97 4.97 -0.83 -16.59
C PHE A 97 4.65 -0.85 -18.10
N ILE A 98 3.65 -0.06 -18.53
CA ILE A 98 3.25 0.03 -19.94
C ILE A 98 4.40 0.56 -20.81
N GLN A 99 5.05 1.64 -20.38
CA GLN A 99 6.21 2.22 -21.05
C GLN A 99 7.39 1.24 -21.12
N PHE A 100 7.63 0.48 -20.05
CA PHE A 100 8.68 -0.53 -20.03
C PHE A 100 8.42 -1.68 -21.02
N CYS A 101 7.17 -2.16 -21.10
CA CYS A 101 6.79 -3.18 -22.07
C CYS A 101 6.78 -2.65 -23.52
N ASN A 102 6.85 -1.33 -23.72
CA ASN A 102 6.72 -0.68 -25.02
C ASN A 102 5.44 -1.11 -25.77
N MET A 103 4.34 -1.23 -25.02
CA MET A 103 3.02 -1.63 -25.50
C MET A 103 2.01 -0.49 -25.29
N GLN A 104 0.89 -0.51 -26.02
CA GLN A 104 -0.22 0.38 -25.73
C GLN A 104 -1.06 -0.17 -24.58
N LYS A 105 -1.71 0.71 -23.82
CA LYS A 105 -2.53 0.32 -22.68
C LYS A 105 -3.69 -0.58 -23.11
N GLU A 106 -4.34 -0.23 -24.22
CA GLU A 106 -5.49 -0.94 -24.78
C GLU A 106 -5.12 -2.36 -25.21
N ASP A 107 -3.86 -2.55 -25.60
CA ASP A 107 -3.34 -3.85 -25.97
C ASP A 107 -2.99 -4.71 -24.76
N LEU A 108 -2.73 -4.10 -23.59
CA LEU A 108 -2.26 -4.82 -22.41
C LEU A 108 -3.41 -5.33 -21.52
N ILE A 109 -4.48 -4.55 -21.38
CA ILE A 109 -5.60 -4.91 -20.50
C ILE A 109 -6.35 -6.12 -21.08
N GLY A 110 -6.60 -7.12 -20.25
CA GLY A 110 -7.27 -8.37 -20.61
C GLY A 110 -6.35 -9.47 -21.14
N ARG A 111 -5.07 -9.18 -21.39
CA ARG A 111 -4.08 -10.21 -21.76
C ARG A 111 -3.69 -11.08 -20.59
N HIS A 112 -3.40 -12.34 -20.86
CA HIS A 112 -2.93 -13.30 -19.89
C HIS A 112 -1.40 -13.20 -19.73
N ILE A 113 -0.90 -13.00 -18.51
CA ILE A 113 0.53 -12.69 -18.30
C ILE A 113 1.48 -13.78 -18.78
N ILE A 114 1.07 -15.05 -18.81
CA ILE A 114 1.92 -16.18 -19.26
C ILE A 114 1.76 -16.41 -20.75
N GLU A 115 0.54 -16.74 -21.20
CA GLU A 115 0.21 -17.07 -22.60
C GLU A 115 0.60 -15.97 -23.59
N ASP A 116 0.39 -14.69 -23.25
CA ASP A 116 0.70 -13.57 -24.15
C ASP A 116 2.17 -13.09 -24.06
N MET A 117 3.03 -13.81 -23.33
CA MET A 117 4.47 -13.55 -23.25
C MET A 117 4.81 -12.10 -22.83
N ILE A 118 4.04 -11.56 -21.88
CA ILE A 118 4.24 -10.24 -21.30
C ILE A 118 5.66 -10.09 -20.71
N PRO A 119 6.44 -9.07 -21.11
CA PRO A 119 7.81 -8.87 -20.64
C PRO A 119 7.96 -8.94 -19.12
N VAL A 120 9.09 -9.49 -18.64
CA VAL A 120 9.47 -9.67 -17.22
C VAL A 120 8.61 -10.67 -16.44
N VAL A 121 7.31 -10.79 -16.72
CA VAL A 121 6.37 -11.59 -15.92
C VAL A 121 6.10 -12.99 -16.47
N SER A 122 6.38 -13.26 -17.75
CA SER A 122 6.22 -14.61 -18.35
C SER A 122 7.45 -15.50 -18.26
N SER A 123 8.56 -15.03 -17.65
CA SER A 123 9.75 -15.88 -17.53
C SER A 123 9.45 -17.10 -16.64
N PRO A 124 10.06 -18.27 -16.87
CA PRO A 124 9.83 -19.45 -16.03
C PRO A 124 10.07 -19.20 -14.54
N GLU A 125 11.05 -18.36 -14.18
CA GLU A 125 11.34 -17.95 -12.80
C GLU A 125 10.21 -17.10 -12.20
N SER A 126 9.67 -16.18 -13.01
CA SER A 126 8.54 -15.32 -12.66
C SER A 126 7.28 -16.15 -12.45
N VAL A 127 6.98 -17.06 -13.38
CA VAL A 127 5.81 -17.94 -13.32
C VAL A 127 5.88 -18.87 -12.11
N ALA A 128 7.05 -19.45 -11.82
CA ALA A 128 7.24 -20.27 -10.63
C ALA A 128 7.01 -19.46 -9.34
N THR A 129 7.45 -18.21 -9.31
CA THR A 129 7.19 -17.30 -8.17
C THR A 129 5.70 -16.99 -8.02
N ILE A 130 5.03 -16.63 -9.11
CA ILE A 130 3.60 -16.29 -9.12
C ILE A 130 2.76 -17.49 -8.68
N THR A 131 3.02 -18.68 -9.23
CA THR A 131 2.24 -19.90 -8.96
C THR A 131 2.53 -20.53 -7.60
N SER A 132 3.73 -20.35 -7.04
CA SER A 132 4.08 -20.84 -5.70
C SER A 132 3.58 -19.95 -4.56
N THR A 133 3.13 -18.72 -4.87
CA THR A 133 2.62 -17.77 -3.88
C THR A 133 1.20 -18.15 -3.46
N LYS A 134 1.06 -18.80 -2.30
CA LYS A 134 -0.22 -19.14 -1.64
C LYS A 134 -0.44 -18.35 -0.35
N GLY A 135 -0.11 -17.06 -0.32
CA GLY A 135 -0.25 -16.23 0.89
C GLY A 135 0.18 -14.78 0.74
N ASP A 136 -0.11 -13.99 1.79
CA ASP A 136 -0.27 -12.54 1.83
C ASP A 136 0.85 -11.69 1.19
N HIS A 137 2.08 -12.21 1.05
CA HIS A 137 3.18 -11.45 0.48
C HIS A 137 4.42 -12.30 0.11
N VAL A 138 4.97 -12.15 -1.10
CA VAL A 138 6.25 -12.76 -1.52
C VAL A 138 7.15 -11.72 -2.19
N MET A 139 8.43 -11.70 -1.81
CA MET A 139 9.46 -10.87 -2.41
C MET A 139 10.51 -11.76 -3.08
N ASN A 140 10.62 -11.70 -4.41
CA ASN A 140 11.65 -12.42 -5.15
C ASN A 140 12.38 -11.50 -6.12
N GLU A 141 13.68 -11.74 -6.31
CA GLU A 141 14.45 -11.11 -7.37
C GLU A 141 14.31 -11.93 -8.65
N ILE A 142 13.96 -11.26 -9.74
CA ILE A 142 13.75 -11.86 -11.05
C ILE A 142 14.75 -11.26 -12.02
N ARG A 143 15.36 -12.13 -12.82
CA ARG A 143 16.27 -11.73 -13.88
C ARG A 143 15.52 -11.69 -15.19
N TYR A 144 15.68 -10.59 -15.92
CA TYR A 144 15.11 -10.45 -17.25
C TYR A 144 16.19 -10.00 -18.22
N SER A 145 16.54 -10.87 -19.16
CA SER A 145 17.50 -10.58 -20.22
C SER A 145 16.78 -10.08 -21.47
N THR A 146 17.15 -8.88 -21.91
CA THR A 146 16.84 -8.39 -23.26
C THR A 146 18.02 -8.71 -24.19
N GLU A 147 17.84 -8.64 -25.50
CA GLU A 147 18.92 -8.88 -26.49
C GLU A 147 20.16 -7.99 -26.28
N LYS A 148 20.02 -6.87 -25.58
CA LYS A 148 21.09 -5.88 -25.38
C LYS A 148 21.60 -5.77 -23.94
N ASN A 149 20.84 -6.20 -22.93
CA ASN A 149 21.17 -6.00 -21.51
C ASN A 149 20.51 -7.06 -20.59
N ASN A 150 21.21 -7.40 -19.51
CA ASN A 150 20.65 -8.14 -18.38
C ASN A 150 20.10 -7.16 -17.34
N LEU A 151 18.79 -7.20 -17.12
CA LEU A 151 18.10 -6.38 -16.13
C LEU A 151 17.73 -7.23 -14.91
N PHE A 152 17.86 -6.65 -13.72
CA PHE A 152 17.49 -7.28 -12.46
C PHE A 152 16.29 -6.51 -11.88
N PHE A 153 15.22 -7.23 -11.59
CA PHE A 153 14.00 -6.68 -11.02
C PHE A 153 13.75 -7.29 -9.65
N LYS A 154 13.31 -6.48 -8.70
CA LYS A 154 12.73 -6.98 -7.46
C LYS A 154 11.22 -7.05 -7.65
N MET A 155 10.67 -8.25 -7.63
CA MET A 155 9.23 -8.48 -7.71
C MET A 155 8.64 -8.63 -6.32
N GLU A 156 7.57 -7.88 -6.09
CA GLU A 156 6.75 -7.90 -4.88
C GLU A 156 5.36 -8.37 -5.28
N LEU A 157 4.97 -9.55 -4.78
CA LEU A 157 3.65 -10.12 -5.00
C LEU A 157 2.84 -9.96 -3.73
N THR A 158 1.69 -9.33 -3.86
CA THR A 158 0.69 -9.23 -2.78
C THR A 158 -0.60 -9.84 -3.30
N VAL A 159 -1.03 -10.95 -2.68
CA VAL A 159 -2.34 -11.55 -2.92
C VAL A 159 -3.31 -10.93 -1.92
N ARG A 160 -4.49 -10.51 -2.38
CA ARG A 160 -5.55 -9.97 -1.54
C ARG A 160 -6.71 -10.92 -1.41
#